data_AF-A0A927YDX5-F1
#
_entry.id   AF-A0A927YDX5-F1
#
_cell.length_a   1.000
_cell.length_b   1.000
_cell.length_c   1.000
_cell.angle_alpha   90.00
_cell.angle_beta   90.00
_cell.angle_gamma   90.00
#
_symmetry.space_group_name_H-M   'P 1'
#
loop_
_entity.id
_entity.type
_entity.pdbx_description
1 polymer ?
#
loop_
_entity_poly.entity_id
_entity_poly.type
_entity_poly.pdbx_seq_one_letter_code
_entity_poly.pdbx_strand_id
1 'polypeptide(L)'
;MKTVLTTLCYIERDGKYLMLHRNKKENDINEGKWIGVGGKFEFGETPEECMVREVMEETGLTVNAYTYRGLVTFVQEGVECEYMHLFTVEEYTGEPTECEEGTLAWVEKEKVLELPLWEGDRIFLRYLWEGRTDIALKLIYRGEKLVKIKDFSTKKV
;
A
#
# COMPACT_ATOMS: atom_id res chain seq x y z
N MET A 1 -21.85 7.88 5.09
CA MET A 1 -20.54 7.95 4.37
C MET A 1 -19.63 7.00 5.11
N LYS A 2 -19.16 5.93 4.46
CA LYS A 2 -18.38 4.87 5.12
C LYS A 2 -16.90 5.28 5.12
N THR A 3 -16.22 4.95 6.22
CA THR A 3 -14.78 5.15 6.37
C THR A 3 -14.14 3.80 6.59
N VAL A 4 -12.97 3.56 5.99
CA VAL A 4 -12.19 2.33 6.17
C VAL A 4 -10.77 2.71 6.56
N LEU A 5 -10.21 1.93 7.48
CA LEU A 5 -8.80 1.96 7.85
C LEU A 5 -8.11 0.78 7.20
N THR A 6 -7.00 1.04 6.54
CA THR A 6 -6.20 0.02 5.84
C THR A 6 -4.72 0.22 6.11
N THR A 7 -3.95 -0.84 5.90
CA THR A 7 -2.50 -0.75 5.80
C THR A 7 -2.07 -1.12 4.38
N LEU A 8 -0.94 -0.56 3.96
CA LEU A 8 -0.24 -0.99 2.76
C LEU A 8 1.25 -1.02 3.07
N CYS A 9 1.91 -2.11 2.69
CA CYS A 9 3.30 -2.39 3.00
C CYS A 9 4.06 -2.74 1.72
N TYR A 10 5.22 -2.09 1.55
CA TYR A 10 6.17 -2.45 0.51
C TYR A 10 7.36 -3.18 1.14
N ILE A 11 7.45 -4.48 0.89
CA ILE A 11 8.56 -5.31 1.36
C ILE A 11 9.71 -5.20 0.36
N GLU A 12 10.91 -4.96 0.85
CA GLU A 12 12.10 -4.66 0.06
C GLU A 12 13.13 -5.78 0.12
N ARG A 13 13.70 -6.12 -1.04
CA ARG A 13 14.87 -7.02 -1.15
C ARG A 13 15.68 -6.66 -2.37
N ASP A 14 16.98 -6.43 -2.21
CA ASP A 14 17.94 -6.22 -3.32
C ASP A 14 17.49 -5.18 -4.37
N GLY A 15 16.96 -4.04 -3.92
CA GLY A 15 16.46 -2.98 -4.82
C GLY A 15 15.10 -3.28 -5.47
N LYS A 16 14.39 -4.32 -5.02
CA LYS A 16 13.07 -4.71 -5.50
C LYS A 16 12.00 -4.51 -4.45
N TYR A 17 10.78 -4.31 -4.91
CA TYR A 17 9.57 -4.46 -4.10
C TYR A 17 8.90 -5.81 -4.37
N LEU A 18 8.40 -6.45 -3.32
CA LEU A 18 7.42 -7.52 -3.46
C LEU A 18 6.07 -6.89 -3.79
N MET A 19 5.63 -7.06 -5.03
CA MET A 19 4.39 -6.50 -5.55
C MET A 19 3.34 -7.60 -5.68
N LEU A 20 2.08 -7.26 -5.38
CA LEU A 20 0.92 -8.13 -5.57
C LEU A 20 0.16 -7.72 -6.82
N HIS A 21 0.11 -8.60 -7.82
CA HIS A 21 -0.76 -8.45 -8.98
C HIS A 21 -2.15 -8.99 -8.67
N ARG A 22 -3.14 -8.10 -8.63
CA ARG A 22 -4.53 -8.39 -8.25
C ARG A 22 -5.29 -9.07 -9.40
N ASN A 23 -5.17 -10.39 -9.51
CA ASN A 23 -5.68 -11.14 -10.67
C ASN A 23 -6.45 -12.43 -10.32
N LYS A 24 -6.78 -12.67 -9.05
CA LYS A 24 -7.47 -13.89 -8.61
C LYS A 24 -8.85 -13.65 -7.96
N LYS A 25 -9.08 -12.48 -7.38
CA LYS A 25 -10.30 -12.17 -6.62
C LYS A 25 -11.40 -11.60 -7.52
N GLU A 26 -12.57 -12.22 -7.53
CA GLU A 26 -13.74 -11.73 -8.28
C GLU A 26 -14.30 -10.43 -7.68
N ASN A 27 -14.73 -9.49 -8.53
CA ASN A 27 -15.28 -8.18 -8.15
C ASN A 27 -14.33 -7.32 -7.29
N ASP A 28 -13.03 -7.44 -7.54
CA ASP A 28 -12.02 -6.65 -6.87
C ASP A 28 -11.88 -5.26 -7.53
N ILE A 29 -11.95 -4.21 -6.72
CA ILE A 29 -11.73 -2.83 -7.19
C ILE A 29 -10.33 -2.61 -7.74
N ASN A 30 -9.37 -3.44 -7.31
CA ASN A 30 -7.98 -3.38 -7.74
C ASN A 30 -7.67 -4.37 -8.87
N GLU A 31 -8.66 -4.98 -9.52
CA GLU A 31 -8.43 -5.99 -10.56
C GLU A 31 -7.46 -5.49 -11.66
N GLY A 32 -6.43 -6.29 -11.94
CA GLY A 32 -5.36 -5.99 -12.90
C GLY A 32 -4.32 -4.97 -12.43
N LYS A 33 -4.46 -4.42 -11.21
CA LYS A 33 -3.48 -3.50 -10.63
C LYS A 33 -2.36 -4.24 -9.90
N TRP A 34 -1.22 -3.59 -9.83
CA TRP A 34 -0.11 -4.00 -8.99
C TRP A 34 -0.05 -3.10 -7.76
N ILE A 35 -0.09 -3.68 -6.57
CA ILE A 35 -0.09 -2.93 -5.31
C ILE A 35 0.91 -3.53 -4.32
N GLY A 36 1.15 -2.82 -3.22
CA GLY A 36 1.81 -3.40 -2.04
C GLY A 36 0.92 -4.45 -1.37
N VAL A 37 1.44 -5.05 -0.32
CA VAL A 37 0.77 -6.06 0.51
C VAL A 37 0.04 -5.36 1.64
N GLY A 38 -1.18 -5.76 1.97
CA GLY A 38 -1.94 -5.11 3.03
C GLY A 38 -3.44 -5.21 2.86
N GLY A 39 -4.16 -4.79 3.89
CA GLY A 39 -5.59 -4.95 3.93
C GLY A 39 -6.26 -4.08 4.98
N LYS A 40 -7.40 -4.55 5.46
CA LYS A 40 -8.30 -3.78 6.34
C LYS A 40 -8.02 -4.09 7.79
N PHE A 41 -8.24 -3.10 8.64
CA PHE A 41 -8.15 -3.29 10.08
C PHE A 41 -9.25 -4.24 10.55
N GLU A 42 -8.90 -5.14 11.45
CA GLU A 42 -9.83 -5.82 12.33
C GLU A 42 -10.14 -4.97 13.58
N PHE A 43 -11.18 -5.36 14.31
CA PHE A 43 -11.60 -4.61 15.48
C PHE A 43 -10.53 -4.63 16.57
N GLY A 44 -10.06 -3.44 16.95
CA GLY A 44 -9.09 -3.24 18.03
C GLY A 44 -7.63 -3.22 17.57
N GLU A 45 -7.36 -3.44 16.28
CA GLU A 45 -5.99 -3.39 15.76
C GLU A 45 -5.42 -1.97 15.71
N THR A 46 -4.16 -1.86 16.10
CA THR A 46 -3.28 -0.78 15.68
C THR A 46 -2.88 -0.94 14.21
N PRO A 47 -2.41 0.13 13.53
CA PRO A 47 -1.86 0.01 12.19
C PRO A 47 -0.71 -1.00 12.10
N GLU A 48 0.13 -1.09 13.13
CA GLU A 48 1.25 -2.02 13.20
C GLU A 48 0.77 -3.48 13.28
N GLU A 49 -0.21 -3.78 14.14
CA GLU A 49 -0.80 -5.11 14.24
C GLU A 49 -1.44 -5.56 12.92
N CYS A 50 -2.23 -4.67 12.30
CA CYS A 50 -2.86 -4.93 11.01
C CYS A 50 -1.80 -5.21 9.93
N MET A 51 -0.74 -4.40 9.82
CA MET A 51 0.31 -4.60 8.83
C MET A 51 1.04 -5.93 9.02
N VAL A 52 1.38 -6.29 10.26
CA VAL A 52 2.07 -7.56 10.55
C VAL A 52 1.20 -8.76 10.19
N ARG A 53 -0.10 -8.73 10.53
CA ARG A 53 -1.06 -9.79 10.18
C ARG A 53 -1.20 -9.92 8.67
N GLU A 54 -1.49 -8.84 7.97
CA GLU A 54 -1.71 -8.85 6.51
C GLU A 54 -0.47 -9.33 5.75
N VAL A 55 0.74 -8.89 6.15
CA VAL A 55 1.98 -9.38 5.54
C VAL A 55 2.12 -10.89 5.71
N MET A 56 1.84 -11.42 6.90
CA MET A 56 1.91 -12.85 7.14
C MET A 56 0.84 -13.62 6.35
N GLU A 57 -0.40 -13.14 6.31
CA GLU A 57 -1.51 -13.79 5.62
C GLU A 57 -1.34 -13.81 4.10
N GLU A 58 -0.93 -12.69 3.50
CA GLU A 58 -0.84 -12.57 2.05
C GLU A 58 0.46 -13.14 1.48
N THR A 59 1.54 -13.20 2.27
CA THR A 59 2.87 -13.57 1.76
C THR A 59 3.55 -14.71 2.51
N GLY A 60 3.08 -15.08 3.70
CA GLY A 60 3.76 -16.05 4.56
C GLY A 60 5.05 -15.53 5.20
N LEU A 61 5.38 -14.24 5.07
CA LEU A 61 6.59 -13.63 5.63
C LEU A 61 6.36 -13.14 7.06
N THR A 62 7.35 -13.37 7.91
CA THR A 62 7.39 -12.82 9.27
C THR A 62 8.16 -11.51 9.27
N VAL A 63 7.50 -10.40 9.64
CA VAL A 63 8.12 -9.09 9.78
C VAL A 63 9.04 -9.05 11.02
N ASN A 64 10.31 -8.69 10.84
CA ASN A 64 11.26 -8.53 11.95
C ASN A 64 11.50 -7.05 12.29
N ALA A 65 11.52 -6.18 11.28
CA ALA A 65 11.57 -4.73 11.46
C ALA A 65 10.80 -4.01 10.33
N TYR A 66 10.16 -2.90 10.69
CA TYR A 66 9.38 -2.09 9.76
C TYR A 66 9.66 -0.60 9.97
N THR A 67 9.35 0.20 8.96
CA THR A 67 9.34 1.66 9.04
C THR A 67 7.95 2.17 8.68
N TYR A 68 7.33 2.93 9.58
CA TYR A 68 6.12 3.68 9.25
C TYR A 68 6.47 4.87 8.36
N ARG A 69 5.77 4.99 7.23
CA ARG A 69 6.06 5.97 6.18
C ARG A 69 5.09 7.13 6.16
N GLY A 70 3.88 6.92 6.65
CA GLY A 70 2.88 7.97 6.81
C GLY A 70 1.45 7.54 6.47
N LEU A 71 0.60 8.54 6.24
CA LEU A 71 -0.82 8.39 6.00
C LEU A 71 -1.20 8.89 4.60
N VAL A 72 -1.91 8.06 3.85
CA VAL A 72 -2.52 8.43 2.56
C VAL A 72 -4.03 8.31 2.70
N THR A 73 -4.73 9.41 2.51
CA THR A 73 -6.20 9.45 2.53
C THR A 73 -6.73 9.39 1.10
N PHE A 74 -7.42 8.32 0.74
CA PHE A 74 -8.15 8.22 -0.53
C PHE A 74 -9.60 8.63 -0.33
N VAL A 75 -10.10 9.51 -1.20
CA VAL A 75 -11.48 9.97 -1.16
C VAL A 75 -12.13 9.78 -2.52
N GLN A 76 -13.21 9.01 -2.55
CA GLN A 76 -14.09 8.92 -3.71
C GLN A 76 -15.40 9.63 -3.42
N GLU A 77 -15.72 10.67 -4.20
CA GLU A 77 -16.94 11.45 -4.03
C GLU A 77 -18.19 10.54 -4.08
N GLY A 78 -18.98 10.55 -3.00
CA GLY A 78 -20.25 9.81 -2.92
C GLY A 78 -20.13 8.33 -2.53
N VAL A 79 -18.93 7.81 -2.25
CA VAL A 79 -18.72 6.38 -1.97
C VAL A 79 -18.09 6.16 -0.58
N GLU A 80 -16.77 6.16 -0.50
CA GLU A 80 -16.00 5.76 0.67
C GLU A 80 -14.76 6.65 0.84
N CYS A 81 -14.33 6.78 2.09
CA CYS A 81 -13.07 7.41 2.46
C CYS A 81 -12.16 6.34 3.08
N GLU A 82 -10.96 6.19 2.55
CA GLU A 82 -9.97 5.25 3.07
C GLU A 82 -8.81 6.03 3.69
N TYR A 83 -8.41 5.62 4.89
CA TYR A 83 -7.22 6.09 5.57
C TYR A 83 -6.21 4.94 5.58
N MET A 84 -5.27 4.99 4.63
CA MET A 84 -4.27 3.96 4.41
C MET A 84 -2.96 4.33 5.11
N HIS A 85 -2.54 3.50 6.06
CA HIS A 85 -1.27 3.59 6.76
C HIS A 85 -0.17 2.90 5.95
N LEU A 86 0.85 3.64 5.54
CA LEU A 86 1.91 3.16 4.66
C LEU A 86 3.13 2.70 5.46
N PHE A 87 3.66 1.53 5.11
CA PHE A 87 4.84 0.92 5.72
C PHE A 87 5.84 0.43 4.66
N THR A 88 7.09 0.26 5.08
CA THR A 88 8.08 -0.56 4.38
C THR A 88 8.70 -1.57 5.33
N VAL A 89 9.08 -2.73 4.81
CA VAL A 89 9.76 -3.81 5.55
C VAL A 89 11.03 -4.20 4.80
N GLU A 90 12.18 -4.10 5.46
CA GLU A 90 13.48 -4.52 4.92
C GLU A 90 14.01 -5.79 5.62
N GLU A 91 13.61 -6.01 6.87
CA GLU A 91 14.02 -7.17 7.65
C GLU A 91 12.82 -8.09 7.92
N TYR A 92 12.89 -9.29 7.35
CA TYR A 92 11.86 -10.32 7.48
C TYR A 92 12.48 -11.72 7.40
N THR A 93 11.68 -12.73 7.76
CA THR A 93 12.05 -14.15 7.66
C THR A 93 11.03 -14.90 6.82
N GLY A 94 11.47 -15.90 6.07
CA GLY A 94 10.61 -16.77 5.25
C GLY A 94 10.77 -16.50 3.76
N GLU A 95 9.98 -17.22 2.95
CA GLU A 95 9.89 -17.01 1.50
C GLU A 95 8.43 -16.79 1.11
N PRO A 96 8.15 -15.93 0.10
CA PRO A 96 6.79 -15.65 -0.32
C PRO A 96 6.03 -16.92 -0.72
N THR A 97 4.83 -17.10 -0.17
CA THR A 97 3.90 -18.19 -0.50
C THR A 97 2.83 -17.75 -1.49
N GLU A 98 1.92 -18.66 -1.86
CA GLU A 98 0.78 -18.30 -2.69
C GLU A 98 -0.17 -17.37 -1.93
N CYS A 99 -0.65 -16.34 -2.64
CA CYS A 99 -1.65 -15.40 -2.16
C CYS A 99 -3.00 -15.69 -2.83
N GLU A 100 -4.09 -15.70 -2.05
CA GLU A 100 -5.47 -15.88 -2.58
C GLU A 100 -5.93 -14.66 -3.37
N GLU A 101 -5.41 -13.49 -3.01
CA GLU A 101 -5.75 -12.17 -3.52
C GLU A 101 -5.06 -11.89 -4.88
N GLY A 102 -4.03 -12.65 -5.26
CA GLY A 102 -3.30 -12.38 -6.50
C GLY A 102 -1.99 -13.15 -6.69
N THR A 103 -1.11 -12.62 -7.54
CA THR A 103 0.22 -13.18 -7.84
C THR A 103 1.31 -12.27 -7.30
N LEU A 104 2.14 -12.78 -6.39
CA LEU A 104 3.29 -12.06 -5.86
C LEU A 104 4.47 -12.12 -6.83
N ALA A 105 5.15 -10.99 -7.01
CA ALA A 105 6.40 -10.94 -7.77
C ALA A 105 7.36 -9.87 -7.23
N TRP A 106 8.65 -10.19 -7.25
CA TRP A 106 9.71 -9.22 -6.98
C TRP A 106 9.95 -8.37 -8.23
N VAL A 107 9.73 -7.06 -8.11
CA VAL A 107 9.89 -6.10 -9.22
C VAL A 107 10.92 -5.05 -8.85
N GLU A 108 11.87 -4.79 -9.75
CA GLU A 108 12.85 -3.70 -9.58
C GLU A 108 12.12 -2.38 -9.30
N LYS A 109 12.57 -1.63 -8.30
CA LYS A 109 11.93 -0.38 -7.89
C LYS A 109 11.69 0.54 -9.07
N GLU A 110 12.69 0.72 -9.92
CA GLU A 110 12.65 1.61 -11.09
C GLU A 110 11.55 1.21 -12.09
N LYS A 111 11.21 -0.08 -12.16
CA LYS A 111 10.18 -0.62 -13.07
C LYS A 111 8.79 -0.61 -12.47
N VAL A 112 8.63 -0.41 -11.16
CA VAL A 112 7.31 -0.41 -10.52
C VAL A 112 6.41 0.68 -11.11
N LEU A 113 6.96 1.84 -11.46
CA LEU A 113 6.21 2.90 -12.14
C LEU A 113 5.85 2.57 -13.60
N GLU A 114 6.25 1.45 -14.15
CA GLU A 114 5.78 1.01 -15.48
C GLU A 114 4.57 0.08 -15.36
N LEU A 115 4.28 -0.43 -14.16
CA LEU A 115 3.17 -1.33 -13.92
C LEU A 115 1.81 -0.61 -14.01
N PRO A 116 0.72 -1.37 -14.25
CA PRO A 116 -0.64 -0.90 -14.02
C PRO A 116 -0.89 -0.56 -12.54
N LEU A 117 -0.65 0.69 -12.15
CA LEU A 117 -0.89 1.22 -10.80
C LEU A 117 -2.13 2.11 -10.78
N TRP A 118 -2.59 2.46 -9.57
CA TRP A 118 -3.37 3.69 -9.38
C TRP A 118 -2.50 4.93 -9.64
N GLU A 119 -3.09 5.99 -10.18
CA GLU A 119 -2.34 7.23 -10.48
C GLU A 119 -1.72 7.84 -9.22
N GLY A 120 -2.45 7.76 -8.11
CA GLY A 120 -2.02 8.24 -6.79
C GLY A 120 -0.83 7.49 -6.21
N ASP A 121 -0.71 6.19 -6.49
CA ASP A 121 0.37 5.36 -5.93
C ASP A 121 1.74 5.82 -6.39
N ARG A 122 1.81 6.32 -7.63
CA ARG A 122 3.00 6.91 -8.23
C ARG A 122 3.55 8.10 -7.43
N ILE A 123 2.72 8.76 -6.62
CA ILE A 123 3.13 9.90 -5.80
C ILE A 123 3.86 9.40 -4.57
N PHE A 124 3.22 8.57 -3.74
CA PHE A 124 3.87 8.10 -2.52
C PHE A 124 5.01 7.11 -2.79
N LEU A 125 4.96 6.33 -3.87
CA LEU A 125 6.09 5.47 -4.27
C LEU A 125 7.38 6.27 -4.51
N ARG A 126 7.27 7.47 -5.11
CA ARG A 126 8.41 8.38 -5.24
C ARG A 126 8.91 8.86 -3.88
N TYR A 127 8.00 9.17 -2.95
CA TYR A 127 8.37 9.55 -1.58
C TYR A 127 9.04 8.40 -0.81
N LEU A 128 8.64 7.15 -1.05
CA LEU A 128 9.32 5.98 -0.50
C LEU A 128 10.76 5.87 -1.02
N TRP A 129 11.00 6.11 -2.31
CA TRP A 129 12.37 6.13 -2.87
C TRP A 129 13.24 7.25 -2.33
N GLU A 130 12.64 8.39 -1.99
CA GLU A 130 13.30 9.49 -1.29
C GLU A 130 13.53 9.20 0.21
N GLY A 131 13.07 8.05 0.72
CA GLY A 131 13.22 7.64 2.10
C GLY A 131 12.34 8.42 3.09
N ARG A 132 11.28 9.08 2.61
CA ARG A 132 10.39 9.90 3.45
C ARG A 132 9.69 9.05 4.51
N THR A 133 9.44 9.66 5.67
CA THR A 133 8.74 9.06 6.82
C THR A 133 7.62 9.96 7.37
N ASP A 134 7.33 11.03 6.65
CA ASP A 134 6.38 12.10 6.98
C ASP A 134 5.30 12.24 5.89
N ILE A 135 5.01 11.16 5.15
CA ILE A 135 4.04 11.18 4.06
C ILE A 135 2.66 11.49 4.63
N ALA A 136 2.05 12.57 4.16
CA ALA A 136 0.72 12.98 4.53
C ALA A 136 -0.02 13.47 3.28
N LEU A 137 -0.72 12.57 2.60
CA LEU A 137 -1.37 12.84 1.33
C LEU A 137 -2.88 12.69 1.44
N LYS A 138 -3.60 13.52 0.68
CA LYS A 138 -5.01 13.30 0.37
C LYS A 138 -5.22 13.29 -1.13
N LEU A 139 -5.71 12.16 -1.63
CA LEU A 139 -5.90 11.83 -3.03
C LEU A 139 -7.40 11.70 -3.29
N ILE A 140 -7.94 12.55 -4.17
CA ILE A 140 -9.38 12.60 -4.44
C ILE A 140 -9.65 12.09 -5.84
N TYR A 141 -10.53 11.10 -5.95
CA TYR A 141 -10.86 10.39 -7.17
C TYR A 141 -12.32 10.63 -7.60
N ARG A 142 -12.54 10.55 -8.92
CA ARG A 142 -13.86 10.43 -9.55
C ARG A 142 -13.83 9.26 -10.52
N GLY A 143 -14.45 8.14 -10.14
CA GLY A 143 -14.20 6.86 -10.80
C GLY A 143 -12.73 6.50 -10.66
N GLU A 144 -12.08 6.08 -11.75
CA GLU A 144 -10.65 5.72 -11.72
C GLU A 144 -9.69 6.91 -11.83
N LYS A 145 -10.21 8.12 -12.06
CA LYS A 145 -9.38 9.30 -12.34
C LYS A 145 -9.05 10.06 -11.06
N LEU A 146 -7.76 10.32 -10.84
CA LEU A 146 -7.30 11.23 -9.79
C LEU A 146 -7.62 12.68 -10.22
N VAL A 147 -8.48 13.35 -9.45
CA VAL A 147 -8.94 14.72 -9.78
C VAL A 147 -8.29 15.79 -8.93
N LYS A 148 -7.78 15.44 -7.75
CA LYS A 148 -7.11 16.42 -6.86
C LYS A 148 -6.15 15.74 -5.91
N ILE A 149 -5.00 16.38 -5.71
CA ILE A 149 -3.98 16.02 -4.72
C ILE A 149 -3.90 17.16 -3.70
N LYS A 150 -3.84 16.81 -2.42
CA LYS A 150 -3.41 17.73 -1.36
C LYS A 150 -2.26 17.07 -0.62
N ASP A 151 -1.12 17.74 -0.62
CA ASP A 151 0.08 17.28 0.07
C ASP A 151 0.31 18.11 1.33
N PHE A 152 0.37 17.41 2.47
CA PHE A 152 0.62 17.96 3.79
C PHE A 152 1.99 17.56 4.35
N SER A 153 2.76 16.75 3.62
CA SER A 153 4.06 16.22 4.04
C SER A 153 5.13 17.30 4.24
N THR A 154 4.91 18.52 3.73
CA THR A 154 5.86 19.65 3.83
C THR A 154 5.42 20.73 4.81
N LYS A 155 4.22 20.63 5.38
CA LYS A 155 3.69 21.63 6.31
C LYS A 155 4.15 21.33 7.72
N LYS A 156 5.35 21.79 8.05
CA LYS A 156 5.72 22.03 9.46
C LYS A 156 4.86 23.19 9.95
N VAL A 157 3.94 22.91 10.87
CA VAL A 157 3.28 23.96 11.67
C VAL A 157 4.30 24.52 12.65
#